data_AF-A0A6P1A9Z7-F1
#
_entry.id   AF-A0A6P1A9Z7-F1
#
_cell.length_a   1.000
_cell.length_b   1.000
_cell.length_c   1.000
_cell.angle_alpha   90.00
_cell.angle_beta   90.00
_cell.angle_gamma   90.00
#
_symmetry.space_group_name_H-M   'P 1'
#
loop_
_entity.id
_entity.type
_entity.pdbx_description
1 polymer ?
#
loop_
_entity_poly.entity_id
_entity_poly.type
_entity_poly.pdbx_seq_one_letter_code
_entity_poly.pdbx_strand_id
1 'polypeptide(L)'
;MTFKNSISENEYNKLIETLSYRQKELERRITIDEVRGTLREMGLLELLRENDIKEVRKEVNREFKGQQRRKYFISASILTILVASSFTFMGYKLATFLAFKFPDTAANLPPLIRIEVNTRVQIIELKEELENRKEEIQEKERKIDELQDEVNTLENQLKDEREKISAKEEIINKLQKEKTILQEKLAALNNKPEELIPTANLKPDKERYTDLENIFVNFSFENIDYAEGYIIQLVPSNRPVSYSSRPRIDVGKNDKSVEFTPRTPGNYEIRAYINTGTQWKLIQRKPIEVTEVPEYKVE
;
A
#
# COMPACT_ATOMS: atom_id res chain seq x y z
N MET A 1 -22.22 -9.50 -118.49
CA MET A 1 -21.97 -8.07 -118.26
C MET A 1 -21.87 -7.88 -116.77
N THR A 2 -20.68 -7.55 -116.26
CA THR A 2 -20.43 -7.34 -114.84
C THR A 2 -20.90 -5.94 -114.44
N PHE A 3 -21.54 -5.84 -113.28
CA PHE A 3 -22.03 -4.63 -112.59
C PHE A 3 -21.15 -3.37 -112.79
N LYS A 4 -19.82 -3.55 -112.82
CA LYS A 4 -18.81 -2.49 -112.99
C LYS A 4 -18.91 -1.67 -114.29
N ASN A 5 -19.69 -2.09 -115.29
CA ASN A 5 -19.73 -1.39 -116.59
C ASN A 5 -20.83 -0.34 -116.72
N SER A 6 -21.75 -0.23 -115.74
CA SER A 6 -22.92 0.67 -115.83
C SER A 6 -22.89 1.84 -114.84
N ILE A 7 -21.98 1.81 -113.86
CA ILE A 7 -21.76 2.84 -112.84
C ILE A 7 -20.25 3.06 -112.71
N SER A 8 -19.81 4.30 -112.48
CA SER A 8 -18.38 4.56 -112.29
C SER A 8 -17.85 3.89 -111.02
N GLU A 9 -16.58 3.47 -111.01
CA GLU A 9 -15.97 2.81 -109.85
C GLU A 9 -16.03 3.66 -108.58
N ASN A 10 -16.00 4.99 -108.74
CA ASN A 10 -16.14 5.94 -107.64
C ASN A 10 -17.56 5.92 -107.02
N GLU A 11 -18.60 5.93 -107.85
CA GLU A 11 -20.00 5.82 -107.41
C GLU A 11 -20.29 4.47 -106.75
N TYR A 12 -19.70 3.38 -107.28
CA TYR A 12 -19.80 2.06 -106.66
C TYR A 12 -19.17 2.01 -105.28
N ASN A 13 -17.94 2.53 -105.14
CA ASN A 13 -17.25 2.55 -103.85
C ASN A 13 -18.02 3.42 -102.83
N LYS A 14 -18.56 4.56 -103.26
CA LYS A 14 -19.39 5.43 -102.41
C LYS A 14 -20.69 4.73 -101.96
N LEU A 15 -21.31 3.93 -102.82
CA LEU A 15 -22.48 3.11 -102.48
C LEU A 15 -22.12 2.05 -101.44
N ILE A 16 -21.03 1.30 -101.64
CA ILE A 16 -20.57 0.28 -100.71
C ILE A 16 -20.22 0.90 -99.35
N GLU A 17 -19.56 2.05 -99.33
CA GLU A 17 -19.22 2.77 -98.11
C GLU A 17 -20.48 3.23 -97.34
N THR A 18 -21.45 3.80 -98.05
CA THR A 18 -22.71 4.27 -97.44
C THR A 18 -23.54 3.11 -96.90
N LEU A 19 -23.61 1.99 -97.63
CA LEU A 19 -24.31 0.79 -97.18
C LEU A 19 -23.57 0.11 -96.03
N SER A 20 -22.24 0.10 -96.04
CA SER A 20 -21.41 -0.43 -94.94
C SER A 20 -21.57 0.41 -93.67
N TYR A 21 -21.64 1.74 -93.79
CA TYR A 21 -21.94 2.65 -92.68
C TYR A 21 -23.33 2.35 -92.08
N ARG A 22 -24.38 2.31 -92.91
CA ARG A 22 -25.75 1.96 -92.47
C ARG A 22 -25.83 0.58 -91.84
N GLN A 23 -25.06 -0.37 -92.38
CA GLN A 23 -25.00 -1.73 -91.84
C GLN A 23 -24.36 -1.76 -90.45
N LYS A 24 -23.31 -0.96 -90.24
CA LYS A 24 -22.64 -0.83 -88.95
C LYS A 24 -23.53 -0.15 -87.92
N GLU A 25 -24.32 0.85 -88.33
CA GLU A 25 -25.28 1.54 -87.47
C GLU A 25 -26.46 0.65 -87.06
N LEU A 26 -27.01 -0.13 -88.00
CA LEU A 26 -28.15 -1.00 -87.75
C LEU A 26 -27.79 -2.35 -87.10
N GLU A 27 -26.50 -2.68 -87.02
CA GLU A 27 -25.93 -3.96 -86.55
C GLU A 27 -26.59 -5.22 -87.17
N ARG A 28 -27.21 -5.08 -88.34
CA ARG A 28 -28.00 -6.14 -89.00
C ARG A 28 -27.63 -6.30 -90.46
N ARG A 29 -28.11 -7.39 -91.08
CA ARG A 29 -27.92 -7.61 -92.52
C ARG A 29 -28.70 -6.59 -93.33
N ILE A 30 -28.05 -6.00 -94.34
CA ILE A 30 -28.71 -5.10 -95.27
C ILE A 30 -29.72 -5.89 -96.11
N THR A 31 -30.94 -5.37 -96.17
CA THR A 31 -32.07 -5.85 -96.97
C THR A 31 -32.03 -5.26 -98.37
N ILE A 32 -32.75 -5.89 -99.31
CA ILE A 32 -32.80 -5.39 -100.70
C ILE A 32 -33.44 -4.00 -100.76
N ASP A 33 -34.43 -3.73 -99.90
CA ASP A 33 -35.13 -2.46 -99.84
C ASP A 33 -34.24 -1.32 -99.35
N GLU A 34 -33.32 -1.60 -98.42
CA GLU A 34 -32.31 -0.65 -97.96
C GLU A 34 -31.29 -0.33 -99.06
N VAL A 35 -30.85 -1.33 -99.85
CA VAL A 35 -29.98 -1.08 -101.02
C VAL A 35 -30.71 -0.21 -102.05
N ARG A 36 -31.99 -0.50 -102.33
CA ARG A 36 -32.83 0.32 -103.21
C ARG A 36 -33.02 1.74 -102.69
N GLY A 37 -33.23 1.90 -101.38
CA GLY A 37 -33.34 3.20 -100.73
C GLY A 37 -32.09 4.05 -100.92
N THR A 38 -30.90 3.48 -100.65
CA THR A 38 -29.63 4.19 -100.85
C THR A 38 -29.36 4.50 -102.32
N LEU A 39 -29.69 3.58 -103.24
CA LEU A 39 -29.57 3.84 -104.68
C LEU A 39 -30.49 4.96 -105.16
N ARG A 40 -31.71 5.05 -104.60
CA ARG A 40 -32.64 6.15 -104.88
C ARG A 40 -32.11 7.49 -104.36
N GLU A 41 -31.58 7.51 -103.13
CA GLU A 41 -30.97 8.71 -102.55
C GLU A 41 -29.75 9.19 -103.34
N MET A 42 -29.02 8.26 -103.96
CA MET A 42 -27.88 8.58 -104.82
C MET A 42 -28.28 8.92 -106.27
N GLY A 43 -29.57 8.80 -106.64
CA GLY A 43 -30.05 9.02 -108.01
C GLY A 43 -29.65 7.92 -109.00
N LEU A 44 -29.17 6.77 -108.53
CA LEU A 44 -28.61 5.68 -109.34
C LEU A 44 -29.58 4.51 -109.56
N LEU A 45 -30.83 4.64 -109.10
CA LEU A 45 -31.81 3.54 -109.10
C LEU A 45 -32.14 3.04 -110.51
N GLU A 46 -32.19 3.93 -111.49
CA GLU A 46 -32.55 3.59 -112.88
C GLU A 46 -31.41 2.92 -113.65
N LEU A 47 -30.18 3.01 -113.15
CA LEU A 47 -28.98 2.50 -113.81
C LEU A 47 -28.67 1.03 -113.49
N LEU A 48 -29.38 0.44 -112.51
CA LEU A 48 -29.09 -0.91 -112.01
C LEU A 48 -30.25 -1.87 -112.21
N ARG A 49 -29.93 -3.09 -112.66
CA ARG A 49 -30.92 -4.18 -112.75
C ARG A 49 -31.07 -4.84 -111.38
N GLU A 50 -32.16 -5.57 -111.20
CA GLU A 50 -32.44 -6.25 -109.93
C GLU A 50 -31.36 -7.29 -109.53
N ASN A 51 -30.64 -7.84 -110.49
CA ASN A 51 -29.54 -8.78 -110.23
C ASN A 51 -28.31 -8.08 -109.63
N ASP A 52 -28.05 -6.85 -110.05
CA ASP A 52 -26.95 -6.00 -109.61
C ASP A 52 -27.14 -5.59 -108.14
N ILE A 53 -28.38 -5.26 -107.76
CA ILE A 53 -28.78 -4.95 -106.39
C ILE A 53 -28.55 -6.16 -105.46
N LYS A 54 -28.77 -7.38 -105.95
CA LYS A 54 -28.53 -8.61 -105.17
C LYS A 54 -27.04 -8.87 -104.96
N GLU A 55 -26.19 -8.53 -105.92
CA GLU A 55 -24.74 -8.70 -105.82
C GLU A 55 -24.12 -7.74 -104.79
N VAL A 56 -24.49 -6.45 -104.85
CA VAL A 56 -24.10 -5.43 -103.85
C VAL A 56 -24.49 -5.87 -102.43
N ARG A 57 -25.73 -6.34 -102.27
CA ARG A 57 -26.21 -6.88 -100.98
C ARG A 57 -25.35 -8.05 -100.50
N LYS A 58 -24.96 -8.95 -101.40
CA LYS A 58 -24.16 -10.14 -101.04
C LYS A 58 -22.77 -9.75 -100.57
N GLU A 59 -22.14 -8.77 -101.22
CA GLU A 59 -20.80 -8.31 -100.89
C GLU A 59 -20.76 -7.59 -99.54
N VAL A 60 -21.66 -6.61 -99.33
CA VAL A 60 -21.79 -5.88 -98.04
C VAL A 60 -22.08 -6.84 -96.88
N ASN A 61 -22.94 -7.85 -97.08
CA ASN A 61 -23.19 -8.87 -96.06
C ASN A 61 -22.03 -9.85 -95.83
N ARG A 62 -21.15 -10.05 -96.83
CA ARG A 62 -19.96 -10.90 -96.70
C ARG A 62 -18.91 -10.22 -95.84
N GLU A 63 -18.65 -8.93 -96.05
CA GLU A 63 -17.74 -8.13 -95.23
C GLU A 63 -18.19 -8.08 -93.77
N PHE A 64 -19.48 -7.85 -93.53
CA PHE A 64 -20.06 -7.84 -92.18
C PHE A 64 -19.85 -9.15 -91.42
N LYS A 65 -20.07 -10.31 -92.07
CA LYS A 65 -19.77 -11.61 -91.46
C LYS A 65 -18.28 -11.77 -91.14
N GLY A 66 -17.40 -11.27 -92.00
CA GLY A 66 -15.96 -11.25 -91.75
C GLY A 66 -15.60 -10.44 -90.52
N GLN A 67 -16.18 -9.24 -90.38
CA GLN A 67 -15.97 -8.37 -89.21
C GLN A 67 -16.53 -8.98 -87.91
N GLN A 68 -17.74 -9.55 -87.95
CA GLN A 68 -18.32 -10.23 -86.78
C GLN A 68 -17.44 -11.39 -86.31
N ARG A 69 -16.94 -12.23 -87.22
CA ARG A 69 -16.03 -13.34 -86.87
C ARG A 69 -14.75 -12.84 -86.19
N ARG A 70 -14.16 -11.74 -86.68
CA ARG A 70 -12.98 -11.13 -86.04
C ARG A 70 -13.30 -10.63 -84.63
N LYS A 71 -14.44 -9.96 -84.43
CA LYS A 71 -14.88 -9.51 -83.09
C LYS A 71 -15.08 -10.69 -82.14
N TYR A 72 -15.79 -11.74 -82.57
CA TYR A 72 -15.98 -12.95 -81.75
C TYR A 72 -14.66 -13.65 -81.40
N PHE A 73 -13.72 -13.71 -82.34
CA PHE A 73 -12.40 -14.31 -82.10
C PHE A 73 -11.60 -13.53 -81.05
N ILE A 74 -11.61 -12.19 -81.12
CA ILE A 74 -10.96 -11.34 -80.13
C ILE A 74 -11.60 -11.54 -78.74
N SER A 75 -12.93 -11.51 -78.66
CA SER A 75 -13.65 -11.73 -77.40
C SER A 75 -13.39 -13.12 -76.79
N ALA A 76 -13.38 -14.17 -77.61
CA ALA A 76 -13.08 -15.53 -77.16
C ALA A 76 -11.63 -15.66 -76.66
N SER A 77 -10.68 -14.99 -77.31
CA SER A 77 -9.28 -14.97 -76.89
C SER A 77 -9.10 -14.29 -75.54
N ILE A 78 -9.75 -13.14 -75.32
CA ILE A 78 -9.75 -12.44 -74.03
C ILE A 78 -10.36 -13.32 -72.94
N LEU A 79 -11.50 -13.96 -73.22
CA LEU A 79 -12.17 -14.85 -72.27
C LEU A 79 -11.27 -16.03 -71.88
N THR A 80 -10.57 -16.62 -72.85
CA THR A 80 -9.67 -17.75 -72.60
C THR A 80 -8.51 -17.35 -71.70
N ILE A 81 -7.91 -16.17 -71.92
CA ILE A 81 -6.83 -15.64 -71.06
C ILE A 81 -7.34 -15.40 -69.64
N LEU A 82 -8.55 -14.86 -69.50
CA LEU A 82 -9.15 -14.49 -68.22
C LEU A 82 -9.60 -15.72 -67.40
N VAL A 83 -10.09 -16.76 -68.07
CA VAL A 83 -10.42 -18.04 -67.44
C VAL A 83 -9.15 -18.79 -67.05
N ALA A 84 -8.14 -18.84 -67.91
CA ALA A 84 -6.87 -19.51 -67.60
C ALA A 84 -6.13 -18.88 -66.40
N SER A 85 -6.12 -17.55 -66.29
CA SER A 85 -5.52 -16.85 -65.15
C SER A 85 -6.29 -17.07 -63.83
N SER A 86 -7.60 -17.32 -63.91
CA SER A 86 -8.43 -17.61 -62.74
C SER A 86 -8.18 -19.03 -62.21
N PHE A 87 -8.00 -20.02 -63.09
CA PHE A 87 -7.68 -21.39 -62.69
C PHE A 87 -6.29 -21.51 -62.04
N THR A 88 -5.29 -20.79 -62.54
CA THR A 88 -3.95 -20.79 -61.92
C THR A 88 -3.94 -20.10 -60.56
N PHE A 89 -4.68 -18.99 -60.41
CA PHE A 89 -4.82 -18.30 -59.13
C PHE A 89 -5.57 -19.14 -58.09
N MET A 90 -6.65 -19.81 -58.49
CA MET A 90 -7.44 -20.65 -57.58
C MET A 90 -6.65 -21.92 -57.18
N GLY A 91 -5.92 -22.53 -58.11
CA GLY A 91 -5.02 -23.64 -57.81
C GLY A 91 -3.90 -23.24 -56.83
N TYR A 92 -3.31 -22.05 -57.00
CA TYR A 92 -2.32 -21.51 -56.08
C TYR A 92 -2.88 -21.35 -54.66
N LYS A 93 -4.06 -20.74 -54.51
CA LYS A 93 -4.71 -20.55 -53.19
C LYS A 93 -5.11 -21.86 -52.51
N LEU A 94 -5.56 -22.85 -53.29
CA LEU A 94 -5.90 -24.16 -52.74
C LEU A 94 -4.64 -24.90 -52.28
N ALA A 95 -3.57 -24.85 -53.07
CA ALA A 95 -2.29 -25.46 -52.72
C ALA A 95 -1.68 -24.82 -51.46
N THR A 96 -1.73 -23.49 -51.32
CA THR A 96 -1.25 -22.80 -50.11
C THR A 96 -2.09 -23.15 -48.88
N PHE A 97 -3.41 -23.28 -49.03
CA PHE A 97 -4.30 -23.72 -47.94
C PHE A 97 -4.02 -25.16 -47.50
N LEU A 98 -3.90 -26.09 -48.45
CA LEU A 98 -3.62 -27.51 -48.15
C LEU A 98 -2.24 -27.67 -47.51
N ALA A 99 -1.23 -26.96 -48.00
CA ALA A 99 0.11 -26.97 -47.44
C ALA A 99 0.17 -26.43 -46.00
N PHE A 100 -0.66 -25.43 -45.69
CA PHE A 100 -0.79 -24.89 -44.35
C PHE A 100 -1.50 -25.86 -43.39
N LYS A 101 -2.50 -26.60 -43.86
CA LYS A 101 -3.24 -27.58 -43.04
C LYS A 101 -2.54 -28.95 -42.92
N PHE A 102 -1.74 -29.32 -43.92
CA PHE A 102 -1.07 -30.62 -44.01
C PHE A 102 0.42 -30.44 -44.36
N PRO A 103 1.26 -30.06 -43.37
CA PRO A 103 2.66 -29.70 -43.59
C PRO A 103 3.50 -30.84 -44.20
N ASP A 104 3.12 -32.10 -44.01
CA ASP A 104 3.81 -33.27 -44.59
C ASP A 104 3.76 -33.31 -46.13
N THR A 105 2.77 -32.65 -46.74
CA THR A 105 2.68 -32.53 -48.21
C THR A 105 3.58 -31.43 -48.78
N ALA A 106 4.22 -30.63 -47.92
CA ALA A 106 4.97 -29.45 -48.34
C ALA A 106 6.31 -29.76 -49.01
N ALA A 107 6.81 -31.00 -48.87
CA ALA A 107 8.10 -31.42 -49.41
C ALA A 107 8.20 -31.46 -50.94
N ASN A 108 7.08 -31.36 -51.67
CA ASN A 108 7.03 -31.30 -53.14
C ASN A 108 6.44 -29.99 -53.69
N LEU A 109 6.22 -28.99 -52.84
CA LEU A 109 5.61 -27.72 -53.26
C LEU A 109 6.62 -26.79 -53.96
N PRO A 110 6.15 -25.96 -54.90
CA PRO A 110 6.90 -24.85 -55.48
C PRO A 110 7.50 -23.93 -54.40
N PRO A 111 8.71 -23.36 -54.63
CA PRO A 111 9.42 -22.54 -53.65
C PRO A 111 8.60 -21.37 -53.08
N LEU A 112 7.82 -20.67 -53.92
CA LEU A 112 6.99 -19.56 -53.47
C LEU A 112 5.93 -19.98 -52.44
N ILE A 113 5.29 -21.13 -52.64
CA ILE A 113 4.24 -21.63 -51.73
C ILE A 113 4.85 -21.98 -50.37
N ARG A 114 6.05 -22.57 -50.34
CA ARG A 114 6.75 -22.90 -49.09
C ARG A 114 7.10 -21.66 -48.28
N ILE A 115 7.59 -20.61 -48.94
CA ILE A 115 7.91 -19.34 -48.28
C ILE A 115 6.63 -18.75 -47.67
N GLU A 116 5.52 -18.76 -48.40
CA GLU A 116 4.23 -18.27 -47.89
C GLU A 116 3.71 -19.07 -46.69
N VAL A 117 3.80 -20.41 -46.74
CA VAL A 117 3.37 -21.26 -45.63
C VAL A 117 4.26 -21.08 -44.40
N ASN A 118 5.59 -21.05 -44.57
CA ASN A 118 6.53 -20.87 -43.46
C ASN A 118 6.36 -19.49 -42.80
N THR A 119 6.22 -18.43 -43.60
CA THR A 119 5.93 -17.09 -43.06
C THR A 119 4.60 -17.04 -42.31
N ARG A 120 3.55 -17.72 -42.79
CA ARG A 120 2.29 -17.82 -42.06
C ARG A 120 2.42 -18.57 -40.73
N VAL A 121 3.20 -19.64 -40.69
CA VAL A 121 3.47 -20.40 -39.45
C VAL A 121 4.19 -19.51 -38.44
N GLN A 122 5.28 -18.85 -38.84
CA GLN A 122 6.01 -17.92 -37.97
C GLN A 122 5.13 -16.79 -37.46
N ILE A 123 4.24 -16.24 -38.29
CA ILE A 123 3.27 -15.22 -37.86
C ILE A 123 2.32 -15.75 -36.78
N ILE A 124 1.91 -17.01 -36.85
CA ILE A 124 1.04 -17.62 -35.84
C ILE A 124 1.81 -17.83 -34.54
N GLU A 125 3.01 -18.41 -34.61
CA GLU A 125 3.88 -18.62 -33.44
C GLU A 125 4.17 -17.29 -32.73
N LEU A 126 4.54 -16.25 -33.49
CA LEU A 126 4.78 -14.92 -32.92
C LEU A 126 3.52 -14.29 -32.32
N LYS A 127 2.34 -14.54 -32.89
CA LYS A 127 1.08 -14.06 -32.31
C LYS A 127 0.76 -14.75 -31.00
N GLU A 128 1.01 -16.05 -30.91
CA GLU A 128 0.81 -16.83 -29.68
C GLU A 128 1.80 -16.39 -28.60
N GLU A 129 3.09 -16.22 -28.95
CA GLU A 129 4.09 -15.68 -28.01
C GLU A 129 3.72 -14.28 -27.53
N LEU A 130 3.22 -13.42 -28.43
CA LEU A 130 2.80 -12.07 -28.09
C LEU A 130 1.60 -12.08 -27.13
N GLU A 131 0.65 -12.98 -27.33
CA GLU A 131 -0.51 -13.11 -26.43
C GLU A 131 -0.09 -13.64 -25.04
N ASN A 132 0.75 -14.67 -24.99
CA ASN A 132 1.30 -15.18 -23.74
C ASN A 132 2.09 -14.09 -22.97
N ARG A 133 2.90 -13.30 -23.68
CA ARG A 133 3.63 -12.17 -23.07
C ARG A 133 2.70 -11.08 -22.55
N LYS A 134 1.57 -10.81 -23.21
CA LYS A 134 0.56 -9.86 -22.69
C LYS A 134 -0.07 -10.37 -21.41
N GLU A 135 -0.42 -11.65 -21.36
CA GLU A 135 -0.98 -12.26 -20.14
C GLU A 135 0.01 -12.17 -18.98
N GLU A 136 1.29 -12.47 -19.23
CA GLU A 136 2.36 -12.34 -18.22
C GLU A 136 2.55 -10.88 -17.76
N ILE A 137 2.45 -9.91 -18.67
CA ILE A 137 2.49 -8.48 -18.33
C ILE A 137 1.29 -8.11 -17.44
N GLN A 138 0.08 -8.52 -17.81
CA GLN A 138 -1.13 -8.23 -17.02
C GLN A 138 -1.11 -8.87 -15.62
N GLU A 139 -0.51 -10.05 -15.49
CA GLU A 139 -0.32 -10.68 -14.18
C GLU A 139 0.70 -9.90 -13.34
N LYS A 140 1.82 -9.48 -13.95
CA LYS A 140 2.83 -8.65 -13.27
C LYS A 140 2.29 -7.29 -12.88
N GLU A 141 1.48 -6.65 -13.72
CA GLU A 141 0.81 -5.38 -13.41
C GLU A 141 -0.12 -5.52 -12.21
N ARG A 142 -0.96 -6.57 -12.18
CA ARG A 142 -1.80 -6.88 -11.00
C ARG A 142 -0.97 -7.05 -9.73
N LYS A 143 0.16 -7.76 -9.83
CA LYS A 143 1.05 -7.96 -8.68
C LYS A 143 1.74 -6.67 -8.23
N ILE A 144 2.04 -5.76 -9.15
CA ILE A 144 2.56 -4.43 -8.82
C ILE A 144 1.50 -3.65 -8.03
N ASP A 145 0.24 -3.65 -8.49
CA ASP A 145 -0.85 -2.96 -7.80
C ASP A 145 -1.09 -3.52 -6.39
N GLU A 146 -1.12 -4.85 -6.23
CA GLU A 146 -1.25 -5.50 -4.92
C GLU A 146 -0.11 -5.10 -3.96
N LEU A 147 1.14 -5.11 -4.43
CA LEU A 147 2.29 -4.71 -3.64
C LEU A 147 2.26 -3.21 -3.29
N GLN A 148 1.76 -2.37 -4.20
CA GLN A 148 1.60 -0.94 -3.98
C GLN A 148 0.58 -0.69 -2.84
N ASP A 149 -0.53 -1.42 -2.83
CA ASP A 149 -1.54 -1.35 -1.78
C ASP A 149 -1.00 -1.85 -0.42
N GLU A 150 -0.20 -2.91 -0.42
CA GLU A 150 0.47 -3.39 0.79
C GLU A 150 1.44 -2.34 1.34
N VAL A 151 2.27 -1.72 0.49
CA VAL A 151 3.17 -0.64 0.87
C VAL A 151 2.40 0.54 1.48
N ASN A 152 1.32 0.98 0.83
CA ASN A 152 0.49 2.08 1.35
C ASN A 152 -0.10 1.73 2.74
N THR A 153 -0.52 0.47 2.93
CA THR A 153 -1.06 0.00 4.21
C THR A 153 0.02 0.03 5.31
N LEU A 154 1.23 -0.45 5.00
CA LEU A 154 2.35 -0.46 5.93
C LEU A 154 2.84 0.96 6.26
N GLU A 155 2.85 1.87 5.29
CA GLU A 155 3.19 3.28 5.52
C GLU A 155 2.22 3.96 6.50
N ASN A 156 0.92 3.69 6.37
CA ASN A 156 -0.10 4.19 7.30
C ASN A 156 0.09 3.61 8.71
N GLN A 157 0.33 2.30 8.82
CA GLN A 157 0.63 1.68 10.11
C GLN A 157 1.89 2.26 10.77
N LEU A 158 2.94 2.50 9.98
CA LEU A 158 4.16 3.14 10.47
C LEU A 158 3.91 4.56 10.96
N LYS A 159 3.04 5.32 10.28
CA LYS A 159 2.65 6.66 10.71
C LYS A 159 1.92 6.61 12.06
N ASP A 160 0.95 5.72 12.21
CA ASP A 160 0.21 5.56 13.46
C ASP A 160 1.13 5.16 14.63
N GLU A 161 2.07 4.23 14.41
CA GLU A 161 3.04 3.85 15.43
C GLU A 161 4.00 5.00 15.79
N ARG A 162 4.42 5.82 14.81
CA ARG A 162 5.22 7.03 15.09
C ARG A 162 4.47 8.03 15.96
N GLU A 163 3.18 8.24 15.72
CA GLU A 163 2.34 9.11 16.56
C GLU A 163 2.23 8.57 17.99
N LYS A 164 2.05 7.25 18.16
CA LYS A 164 2.06 6.60 19.48
C LYS A 164 3.40 6.74 20.20
N ILE A 165 4.53 6.63 19.48
CA ILE A 165 5.87 6.83 20.06
C ILE A 165 6.01 8.27 20.53
N SER A 166 5.64 9.26 19.70
CA SER A 166 5.72 10.67 20.07
C SER A 166 4.89 10.98 21.33
N ALA A 167 3.67 10.46 21.42
CA ALA A 167 2.83 10.61 22.62
C ALA A 167 3.48 9.99 23.88
N LYS A 168 4.13 8.83 23.74
CA LYS A 168 4.87 8.19 24.85
C LYS A 168 6.10 8.99 25.27
N GLU A 169 6.83 9.58 24.33
CA GLU A 169 7.98 10.46 24.61
C GLU A 169 7.57 11.70 25.42
N GLU A 170 6.42 12.31 25.10
CA GLU A 170 5.88 13.42 25.90
C GLU A 170 5.58 13.02 27.35
N ILE A 171 5.02 11.83 27.56
CA ILE A 171 4.74 11.29 28.89
C ILE A 171 6.05 11.06 29.66
N ILE A 172 7.06 10.47 29.02
CA ILE A 172 8.39 10.26 29.61
C ILE A 172 9.00 11.58 30.07
N ASN A 173 8.94 12.62 29.22
CA ASN A 173 9.46 13.94 29.56
C ASN A 173 8.74 14.57 30.75
N LYS A 174 7.41 14.40 30.87
CA LYS A 174 6.65 14.85 32.05
C LYS A 174 7.10 14.12 33.31
N LEU A 175 7.18 12.79 33.27
CA LEU A 175 7.61 11.98 34.42
C LEU A 175 9.05 12.29 34.84
N GLN A 176 9.96 12.56 33.90
CA GLN A 176 11.33 12.98 34.21
C GLN A 176 11.36 14.31 34.97
N LYS A 177 10.54 15.29 34.56
CA LYS A 177 10.40 16.57 35.29
C LYS A 177 9.83 16.39 36.69
N GLU A 178 8.82 15.53 36.85
CA GLU A 178 8.26 15.23 38.16
C GLU A 178 9.30 14.56 39.07
N LYS A 179 10.08 13.62 38.53
CA LYS A 179 11.17 12.96 39.25
C LYS A 179 12.21 13.96 39.74
N THR A 180 12.65 14.92 38.91
CA THR A 180 13.62 15.94 39.33
C THR A 180 13.07 16.82 40.45
N ILE A 181 11.80 17.25 40.35
CA ILE A 181 11.14 18.04 41.41
C ILE A 181 11.10 17.25 42.73
N LEU A 182 10.77 15.96 42.68
CA LEU A 182 10.73 15.12 43.88
C LEU A 182 12.12 14.92 44.49
N GLN A 183 13.16 14.75 43.66
CA GLN A 183 14.54 14.66 44.13
C GLN A 183 15.01 15.95 44.81
N GLU A 184 14.69 17.11 44.26
CA GLU A 184 14.99 18.41 44.88
C GLU A 184 14.29 18.57 46.23
N LYS A 185 13.01 18.20 46.32
CA LYS A 185 12.26 18.22 47.59
C LYS A 185 12.89 17.30 48.64
N LEU A 186 13.33 16.12 48.23
CA LEU A 186 13.95 15.15 49.13
C LEU A 186 15.31 15.63 49.63
N ALA A 187 16.11 16.26 48.77
CA ALA A 187 17.36 16.91 49.16
C ALA A 187 17.11 18.06 50.15
N ALA A 188 16.06 18.87 49.95
CA ALA A 188 15.70 19.94 50.86
C ALA A 188 15.25 19.42 52.24
N LEU A 189 14.53 18.30 52.29
CA LEU A 189 14.16 17.62 53.55
C LEU A 189 15.37 17.06 54.30
N ASN A 190 16.31 16.43 53.59
CA ASN A 190 17.53 15.88 54.19
C ASN A 190 18.51 16.96 54.68
N ASN A 191 18.48 18.16 54.11
CA ASN A 191 19.30 19.29 54.54
C ASN A 191 18.63 20.14 55.64
N LYS A 192 17.50 19.70 56.20
CA LYS A 192 16.90 20.38 57.35
C LYS A 192 17.80 20.14 58.58
N PRO A 193 18.31 21.19 59.24
CA PRO A 193 19.26 21.02 60.35
C PRO A 193 18.64 20.19 61.47
N GLU A 194 19.37 19.18 61.94
CA GLU A 194 19.04 18.42 63.14
C GLU A 194 18.89 19.41 64.31
N GLU A 195 17.66 19.58 64.81
CA GLU A 195 17.44 20.23 66.09
C GLU A 195 18.18 19.42 67.15
N LEU A 196 19.22 20.00 67.77
CA LEU A 196 19.95 19.42 68.89
C LEU A 196 18.95 19.01 69.98
N ILE A 197 18.64 17.71 70.08
CA ILE A 197 17.77 17.19 71.12
C ILE A 197 18.57 17.22 72.43
N PRO A 198 18.12 17.95 73.46
CA PRO A 198 18.80 17.94 74.76
C PRO A 198 18.77 16.54 75.36
N THR A 199 19.95 16.04 75.76
CA THR A 199 20.14 14.71 76.35
C THR A 199 20.31 14.84 77.87
N ALA A 200 19.73 13.90 78.61
CA ALA A 200 19.91 13.78 80.06
C ALA A 200 20.64 12.49 80.39
N ASN A 201 21.67 12.58 81.23
CA ASN A 201 22.33 11.43 81.81
C ASN A 201 21.79 11.21 83.22
N LEU A 202 21.10 10.09 83.46
CA LEU A 202 20.53 9.72 84.76
C LEU A 202 21.34 8.56 85.35
N LYS A 203 21.93 8.79 86.52
CA LYS A 203 22.77 7.82 87.22
C LYS A 203 22.26 7.60 88.65
N PRO A 204 21.32 6.66 88.86
CA PRO A 204 20.99 6.22 90.21
C PRO A 204 22.24 5.61 90.87
N ASP A 205 22.33 5.74 92.18
CA ASP A 205 23.45 5.21 92.96
C ASP A 205 23.49 3.66 92.96
N LYS A 206 22.34 3.02 92.77
CA LYS A 206 22.16 1.56 92.65
C LYS A 206 21.10 1.23 91.60
N GLU A 207 21.01 -0.04 91.21
CA GLU A 207 19.94 -0.51 90.32
C GLU A 207 18.81 -1.24 91.07
N ARG A 208 19.06 -1.58 92.34
CA ARG A 208 18.13 -2.28 93.23
C ARG A 208 18.09 -1.61 94.60
N TYR A 209 16.90 -1.42 95.12
CA TYR A 209 16.62 -0.74 96.39
C TYR A 209 15.61 -1.54 97.21
N THR A 210 15.57 -1.31 98.51
CA THR A 210 14.42 -1.74 99.32
C THR A 210 13.33 -0.67 99.37
N ASP A 211 12.10 -1.03 99.72
CA ASP A 211 10.95 -0.12 99.75
C ASP A 211 11.01 0.95 100.86
N LEU A 212 11.98 0.86 101.78
CA LEU A 212 12.31 1.90 102.77
C LEU A 212 13.63 2.62 102.49
N GLU A 213 14.34 2.26 101.42
CA GLU A 213 15.63 2.84 101.06
C GLU A 213 15.47 4.07 100.18
N ASN A 214 16.21 5.14 100.50
CA ASN A 214 16.25 6.34 99.67
C ASN A 214 17.10 6.09 98.42
N ILE A 215 16.54 6.50 97.29
CA ILE A 215 17.14 6.41 95.95
C ILE A 215 17.79 7.75 95.64
N PHE A 216 19.11 7.77 95.47
CA PHE A 216 19.84 8.97 95.07
C PHE A 216 20.15 8.92 93.58
N VAL A 217 19.65 9.88 92.83
CA VAL A 217 19.86 9.98 91.39
C VAL A 217 20.73 11.16 91.08
N ASN A 218 21.97 10.91 90.64
CA ASN A 218 22.82 11.93 90.06
C ASN A 218 22.43 12.16 88.61
N PHE A 219 22.50 13.41 88.14
CA PHE A 219 22.16 13.74 86.77
C PHE A 219 23.01 14.86 86.18
N SER A 220 23.10 14.86 84.86
CA SER A 220 23.65 15.95 84.07
C SER A 220 22.85 16.12 82.78
N PHE A 221 22.67 17.36 82.36
CA PHE A 221 22.04 17.69 81.07
C PHE A 221 23.11 18.20 80.11
N GLU A 222 23.06 17.81 78.84
CA GLU A 222 23.92 18.34 77.78
C GLU A 222 23.11 19.31 76.90
N ASN A 223 23.77 20.32 76.34
CA ASN A 223 23.15 21.40 75.54
C ASN A 223 22.18 22.32 76.36
N ILE A 224 22.67 22.85 77.49
CA ILE A 224 21.91 23.56 78.54
C ILE A 224 21.73 25.09 78.31
N ASP A 225 21.25 25.49 77.14
CA ASP A 225 20.84 26.89 76.89
C ASP A 225 19.35 27.15 77.16
N TYR A 226 18.57 26.10 77.41
CA TYR A 226 17.15 26.24 77.78
C TYR A 226 17.02 26.75 79.22
N ALA A 227 16.47 27.95 79.35
CA ALA A 227 16.37 28.71 80.60
C ALA A 227 15.28 28.22 81.58
N GLU A 228 14.53 27.16 81.27
CA GLU A 228 13.33 26.82 82.05
C GLU A 228 13.17 25.32 82.32
N GLY A 229 13.41 24.94 83.58
CA GLY A 229 12.86 23.77 84.28
C GLY A 229 13.08 22.38 83.67
N TYR A 230 13.84 21.53 84.37
CA TYR A 230 13.81 20.09 84.16
C TYR A 230 12.97 19.42 85.23
N ILE A 231 12.41 18.25 84.93
CA ILE A 231 11.78 17.40 85.94
C ILE A 231 12.51 16.09 85.98
N ILE A 232 12.77 15.60 87.19
CA ILE A 232 13.08 14.20 87.44
C ILE A 232 11.94 13.59 88.25
N GLN A 233 11.47 12.44 87.81
CA GLN A 233 10.32 11.77 88.40
C GLN A 233 10.58 10.27 88.57
N LEU A 234 10.14 9.72 89.70
CA LEU A 234 10.11 8.28 89.92
C LEU A 234 8.69 7.74 89.66
N VAL A 235 8.57 6.80 88.74
CA VAL A 235 7.26 6.26 88.28
C VAL A 235 7.31 4.74 88.16
N PRO A 236 6.26 3.99 88.52
CA PRO A 236 6.19 2.56 88.19
C PRO A 236 6.31 2.32 86.68
N SER A 237 7.09 1.33 86.26
CA SER A 237 7.46 1.13 84.84
C SER A 237 6.27 0.86 83.91
N ASN A 238 5.14 0.42 84.46
CA ASN A 238 3.92 0.11 83.70
C ASN A 238 3.03 1.34 83.41
N ARG A 239 3.42 2.55 83.82
CA ARG A 239 2.59 3.76 83.65
C ARG A 239 2.93 4.49 82.34
N PRO A 240 1.96 5.14 81.67
CA PRO A 240 2.23 5.93 80.46
C PRO A 240 3.08 7.18 80.77
N VAL A 241 3.67 7.79 79.74
CA VAL A 241 4.51 9.00 79.86
C VAL A 241 3.74 10.20 80.40
N SER A 242 2.44 10.28 80.12
CA SER A 242 1.51 11.30 80.63
C SER A 242 1.15 11.13 82.11
N TYR A 243 1.60 10.06 82.76
CA TYR A 243 1.29 9.78 84.15
C TYR A 243 2.08 10.68 85.10
N SER A 244 1.41 11.65 85.68
CA SER A 244 1.94 12.50 86.75
C SER A 244 1.70 11.85 88.11
N SER A 245 2.70 11.16 88.65
CA SER A 245 2.77 10.77 90.06
C SER A 245 3.77 11.62 90.84
N ARG A 246 3.45 11.90 92.10
CA ARG A 246 4.47 12.29 93.09
C ARG A 246 5.24 11.02 93.53
N PRO A 247 6.56 11.08 93.73
CA PRO A 247 7.39 12.29 93.76
C PRO A 247 7.86 12.76 92.37
N ARG A 248 7.58 14.04 92.09
CA ARG A 248 8.04 14.82 90.94
C ARG A 248 8.90 15.93 91.52
N ILE A 249 10.14 16.08 91.07
CA ILE A 249 11.07 17.10 91.54
C ILE A 249 11.45 17.97 90.35
N ASP A 250 11.13 19.26 90.43
CA ASP A 250 11.62 20.25 89.48
C ASP A 250 13.08 20.55 89.86
N VAL A 251 14.00 20.39 88.90
CA VAL A 251 15.44 20.58 89.10
C VAL A 251 15.94 21.76 88.26
N GLY A 252 16.72 22.62 88.90
CA GLY A 252 17.36 23.77 88.30
C GLY A 252 18.67 23.43 87.60
N LYS A 253 19.22 24.40 86.86
CA LYS A 253 20.47 24.28 86.08
C LYS A 253 21.68 23.86 86.92
N ASN A 254 21.68 24.15 88.22
CA ASN A 254 22.80 23.88 89.13
C ASN A 254 22.60 22.63 90.00
N ASP A 255 21.41 22.02 89.96
CA ASP A 255 21.16 20.80 90.72
C ASP A 255 21.90 19.63 90.05
N LYS A 256 22.40 18.72 90.88
CA LYS A 256 23.21 17.57 90.44
C LYS A 256 22.66 16.23 90.90
N SER A 257 21.77 16.25 91.88
CA SER A 257 21.20 15.05 92.47
C SER A 257 19.79 15.29 92.99
N VAL A 258 18.95 14.26 92.93
CA VAL A 258 17.64 14.21 93.57
C VAL A 258 17.50 12.94 94.40
N GLU A 259 16.65 13.00 95.41
CA GLU A 259 16.36 11.88 96.30
C GLU A 259 14.89 11.47 96.17
N PHE A 260 14.64 10.17 96.10
CA PHE A 260 13.30 9.61 96.08
C PHE A 260 13.17 8.50 97.13
N THR A 261 12.02 8.41 97.79
CA THR A 261 11.68 7.27 98.63
C THR A 261 10.53 6.52 97.97
N PRO A 262 10.71 5.28 97.51
CA PRO A 262 9.62 4.47 96.97
C PRO A 262 8.63 4.14 98.10
N ARG A 263 7.37 3.86 97.76
CA ARG A 263 6.33 3.54 98.76
C ARG A 263 5.93 2.07 98.78
N THR A 264 6.25 1.35 97.72
CA THR A 264 5.83 -0.03 97.51
C THR A 264 6.90 -0.76 96.70
N PRO A 265 7.14 -2.06 96.94
CA PRO A 265 7.96 -2.88 96.07
C PRO A 265 7.42 -2.91 94.63
N GLY A 266 8.32 -3.04 93.65
CA GLY A 266 7.98 -3.17 92.24
C GLY A 266 9.06 -2.64 91.29
N ASN A 267 8.75 -2.68 89.99
CA ASN A 267 9.60 -2.12 88.95
C ASN A 267 9.27 -0.63 88.76
N TYR A 268 10.30 0.21 88.83
CA TYR A 268 10.21 1.64 88.63
C TYR A 268 11.11 2.10 87.50
N GLU A 269 10.85 3.30 87.01
CA GLU A 269 11.77 4.03 86.15
C GLU A 269 11.88 5.48 86.59
N ILE A 270 13.10 5.98 86.54
CA ILE A 270 13.41 7.39 86.70
C ILE A 270 13.29 8.03 85.33
N ARG A 271 12.50 9.09 85.23
CA ARG A 271 12.22 9.81 83.99
C ARG A 271 12.74 11.24 84.08
N ALA A 272 13.45 11.69 83.06
CA ALA A 272 13.82 13.08 82.90
C ALA A 272 12.94 13.73 81.82
N TYR A 273 12.40 14.90 82.13
CA TYR A 273 11.64 15.72 81.19
C TYR A 273 12.25 17.11 81.06
N ILE A 274 12.11 17.69 79.88
CA ILE A 274 12.42 19.10 79.61
C ILE A 274 11.14 19.85 79.27
N ASN A 275 11.04 21.09 79.73
CA ASN A 275 9.99 22.01 79.31
C ASN A 275 10.33 22.59 77.94
N THR A 276 9.53 22.32 76.91
CA THR A 276 9.68 22.91 75.58
C THR A 276 8.76 24.13 75.38
N GLY A 277 8.43 24.83 76.48
CA GLY A 277 7.56 26.01 76.53
C GLY A 277 6.07 25.69 76.53
N THR A 278 5.63 24.74 75.70
CA THR A 278 4.21 24.34 75.59
C THR A 278 3.90 22.99 76.24
N GLN A 279 4.89 22.11 76.35
CA GLN A 279 4.73 20.74 76.82
C GLN A 279 6.01 20.23 77.50
N TRP A 280 5.85 19.20 78.33
CA TRP A 280 6.95 18.45 78.90
C TRP A 280 7.31 17.30 77.98
N LYS A 281 8.53 17.32 77.42
CA LYS A 281 9.04 16.25 76.56
C LYS A 281 9.92 15.32 77.39
N LEU A 282 9.61 14.03 77.38
CA LEU A 282 10.46 13.01 77.97
C LEU A 282 11.76 12.92 77.15
N ILE A 283 12.91 12.99 77.84
CA ILE A 283 14.23 12.95 77.20
C ILE A 283 15.07 11.76 77.64
N GLN A 284 14.82 11.17 78.83
CA GLN A 284 15.54 9.97 79.29
C GLN A 284 14.67 9.12 80.20
N ARG A 285 14.91 7.80 80.16
CA ARG A 285 14.41 6.83 81.15
C ARG A 285 15.56 6.00 81.71
N LYS A 286 15.49 5.64 82.99
CA LYS A 286 16.40 4.68 83.62
C LYS A 286 15.59 3.73 84.52
N PRO A 287 15.50 2.43 84.20
CA PRO A 287 14.80 1.47 85.03
C PRO A 287 15.56 1.19 86.33
N ILE A 288 14.82 0.93 87.41
CA ILE A 288 15.32 0.47 88.71
C ILE A 288 14.32 -0.54 89.31
N GLU A 289 14.78 -1.35 90.24
CA GLU A 289 13.97 -2.35 90.94
C GLU A 289 13.88 -2.03 92.44
N VAL A 290 12.69 -2.12 93.02
CA VAL A 290 12.45 -1.93 94.45
C VAL A 290 11.89 -3.23 95.04
N THR A 291 12.56 -3.79 96.04
CA THR A 291 12.16 -5.04 96.73
C THR A 291 11.65 -4.76 98.13
N GLU A 292 10.83 -5.66 98.67
CA GLU A 292 10.37 -5.58 100.06
C GLU A 292 11.53 -5.75 101.05
N VAL A 293 11.56 -4.97 102.14
CA VAL A 293 12.49 -5.21 103.24
C VAL A 293 12.23 -6.60 103.83
N PRO A 294 13.23 -7.49 103.92
CA PRO A 294 13.04 -8.80 104.53
C PRO A 294 12.67 -8.63 106.02
N GLU A 295 11.53 -9.16 106.44
CA GLU A 295 11.14 -9.20 107.85
C GLU A 295 12.23 -9.95 108.65
N TYR A 296 12.87 -9.26 109.59
CA TYR A 296 13.72 -9.91 110.57
C TYR A 296 12.83 -10.77 111.46
N LYS A 297 12.88 -12.08 111.28
CA LYS A 297 12.41 -13.02 112.31
C LYS A 297 13.31 -12.83 113.54
N VAL A 298 12.74 -12.20 114.57
CA VAL A 298 13.34 -12.21 115.90
C VAL A 298 13.12 -13.61 116.46
N GLU A 299 14.16 -14.43 116.45
CA GLU A 299 14.21 -15.69 117.21
C GLU A 299 14.44 -15.43 118.71
#